data_AF-A0AAU2SAQ4-F1
#
_entry.id   AF-A0AAU2SAQ4-F1
#
_cell.length_a   1.000
_cell.length_b   1.000
_cell.length_c   1.000
_cell.angle_alpha   90.00
_cell.angle_beta   90.00
_cell.angle_gamma   90.00
#
_symmetry.space_group_name_H-M   'P 1'
#
loop_
_entity.id
_entity.type
_entity.pdbx_description
1 polymer ?
#
loop_
_entity_poly.entity_id
_entity_poly.type
_entity_poly.pdbx_seq_one_letter_code
_entity_poly.pdbx_strand_id
1 'polypeptide(L)'
;MTEPEEVSTEAEARAIETAWRIHAELGNWTAKADAKASFALTLDSAATAGIVALSNGDHVFADLHGWSARSLLWSGIVLIIGSGLFAMLVVVPRLRARKVEAEAASNFIYFGHLKHRQADELANALKETDILPVLSKQLITMSKIAWDKHRHVQLSFVTFGLGVALAFLSGLAR
;
A
#
# COMPACT_ATOMS: atom_id res chain seq x y z
N MET A 1 8.43 39.42 31.49
CA MET A 1 7.99 38.02 31.69
C MET A 1 7.41 37.53 30.36
N THR A 2 8.21 37.60 29.29
CA THR A 2 7.74 37.56 27.89
C THR A 2 8.55 36.57 27.04
N GLU A 3 9.86 36.45 27.28
CA GLU A 3 10.74 35.53 26.53
C GLU A 3 10.41 34.02 26.63
N PRO A 4 10.11 33.42 27.80
CA PRO A 4 9.96 31.96 27.88
C PRO A 4 8.66 31.43 27.26
N GLU A 5 7.62 32.27 27.15
CA GLU A 5 6.30 31.92 26.60
C GLU A 5 6.24 32.11 25.07
N GLU A 6 7.01 33.07 24.54
CA GLU A 6 7.13 33.30 23.10
C GLU A 6 7.94 32.19 22.41
N VAL A 7 9.03 31.74 23.04
CA VAL A 7 9.88 30.64 22.53
C VAL A 7 9.15 29.30 22.50
N SER A 8 8.28 29.02 23.49
CA SER A 8 7.50 27.77 23.51
C SER A 8 6.43 27.75 22.41
N THR A 9 5.76 28.88 22.18
CA THR A 9 4.73 29.04 21.14
C THR A 9 5.30 28.88 19.73
N GLU A 10 6.48 29.46 19.46
CA GLU A 10 7.16 29.25 18.17
C GLU A 10 7.62 27.80 17.96
N ALA A 11 8.12 27.16 19.02
CA ALA A 11 8.55 25.76 18.96
C ALA A 11 7.38 24.82 18.64
N GLU A 12 6.21 25.07 19.24
CA GLU A 12 4.99 24.32 18.98
C GLU A 12 4.48 24.52 17.56
N ALA A 13 4.43 25.77 17.07
CA ALA A 13 4.05 26.07 15.70
C ALA A 13 4.95 25.36 14.67
N ARG A 14 6.28 25.36 14.89
CA ARG A 14 7.24 24.62 14.05
C ARG A 14 7.02 23.11 14.09
N ALA A 15 6.67 22.56 15.26
CA ALA A 15 6.37 21.13 15.41
C ALA A 15 5.11 20.73 14.63
N ILE A 16 4.06 21.54 14.70
CA ILE A 16 2.80 21.34 13.95
C ILE A 16 3.06 21.42 12.44
N GLU A 17 3.80 22.43 11.98
CA GLU A 17 4.17 22.55 10.56
C GLU A 17 4.95 21.33 10.06
N THR A 18 5.96 20.91 10.84
CA THR A 18 6.76 19.72 10.52
C THR A 18 5.89 18.47 10.45
N ALA A 19 4.97 18.30 11.40
CA ALA A 19 4.06 17.17 11.42
C ALA A 19 3.13 17.14 10.20
N TRP A 20 2.66 18.30 9.71
CA TRP A 20 1.89 18.39 8.46
C TRP A 20 2.73 18.08 7.23
N ARG A 21 4.00 18.49 7.18
CA ARG A 21 4.92 18.10 6.10
C ARG A 21 5.13 16.58 6.05
N ILE A 22 5.34 15.94 7.21
CA ILE A 22 5.47 14.48 7.29
C ILE A 22 4.16 13.80 6.87
N HIS A 23 3.00 14.35 7.26
CA HIS A 23 1.69 13.82 6.86
C HIS A 23 1.53 13.80 5.33
N ALA A 24 1.89 14.89 4.67
CA ALA A 24 1.88 14.99 3.22
C ALA A 24 2.83 13.97 2.56
N GLU A 25 4.06 13.82 3.07
CA GLU A 25 5.03 12.83 2.55
C GLU A 25 4.55 11.39 2.73
N LEU A 26 3.94 11.06 3.87
CA LEU A 26 3.33 9.74 4.09
C LEU A 26 2.20 9.45 3.09
N GLY A 27 1.38 10.46 2.78
CA GLY A 27 0.36 10.39 1.73
C GLY A 27 0.99 10.12 0.35
N ASN A 28 2.05 10.86 0.01
CA ASN A 28 2.79 10.71 -1.24
C ASN A 28 3.43 9.31 -1.39
N TRP A 29 4.08 8.80 -0.35
CA TRP A 29 4.67 7.45 -0.37
C TRP A 29 3.61 6.36 -0.48
N THR A 30 2.46 6.54 0.15
CA THR A 30 1.32 5.62 0.02
C THR A 30 0.83 5.58 -1.42
N ALA A 31 0.64 6.74 -2.06
CA ALA A 31 0.22 6.82 -3.46
C ALA A 31 1.25 6.18 -4.41
N LYS A 32 2.56 6.33 -4.15
CA LYS A 32 3.63 5.67 -4.92
C LYS A 32 3.57 4.14 -4.79
N ALA A 33 3.25 3.61 -3.61
CA ALA A 33 3.05 2.16 -3.44
C ALA A 33 1.83 1.65 -4.24
N ASP A 34 0.73 2.42 -4.25
CA ASP A 34 -0.48 2.08 -5.01
C ASP A 34 -0.24 2.08 -6.52
N ALA A 35 0.54 3.05 -7.01
CA ALA A 35 0.97 3.09 -8.41
C ALA A 35 1.83 1.87 -8.78
N LYS A 36 2.79 1.48 -7.92
CA LYS A 36 3.62 0.29 -8.13
C LYS A 36 2.79 -1.00 -8.16
N ALA A 37 1.79 -1.12 -7.29
CA ALA A 37 0.90 -2.27 -7.29
C ALA A 37 0.06 -2.37 -8.57
N SER A 38 -0.47 -1.23 -9.05
CA SER A 38 -1.22 -1.19 -10.32
C SER A 38 -0.35 -1.58 -11.52
N PHE A 39 0.91 -1.12 -11.53
CA PHE A 39 1.89 -1.55 -12.52
C PHE A 39 2.18 -3.06 -12.43
N ALA A 40 2.37 -3.59 -11.20
CA ALA A 40 2.59 -5.01 -10.99
C ALA A 40 1.42 -5.86 -11.52
N LEU A 41 0.16 -5.48 -11.24
CA LEU A 41 -1.04 -6.16 -11.78
C LEU A 41 -1.09 -6.16 -13.31
N THR A 42 -0.57 -5.10 -13.95
CA THR A 42 -0.49 -4.99 -15.41
C THR A 42 0.53 -5.99 -15.96
N LEU A 43 1.70 -6.09 -15.33
CA LEU A 43 2.72 -7.09 -15.67
C LEU A 43 2.21 -8.52 -15.46
N ASP A 44 1.55 -8.78 -14.34
CA ASP A 44 0.90 -10.05 -14.01
C ASP A 44 -0.09 -10.47 -15.10
N SER A 45 -0.95 -9.53 -15.52
CA SER A 45 -1.94 -9.74 -16.58
C SER A 45 -1.28 -10.06 -17.92
N ALA A 46 -0.25 -9.30 -18.29
CA ALA A 46 0.51 -9.51 -19.53
C ALA A 46 1.23 -10.87 -19.54
N ALA A 47 1.89 -11.22 -18.43
CA ALA A 47 2.57 -12.50 -18.28
C ALA A 47 1.59 -13.68 -18.37
N THR A 48 0.44 -13.57 -17.70
CA THR A 48 -0.62 -14.59 -17.74
C THR A 48 -1.16 -14.77 -19.16
N ALA A 49 -1.46 -13.67 -19.87
CA ALA A 49 -1.89 -13.72 -21.26
C ALA A 49 -0.83 -14.35 -22.17
N GLY A 50 0.45 -14.01 -21.97
CA GLY A 50 1.57 -14.62 -22.68
C GLY A 50 1.67 -16.13 -22.45
N ILE A 51 1.54 -16.58 -21.21
CA ILE A 51 1.52 -18.02 -20.87
C ILE A 51 0.36 -18.73 -21.57
N VAL A 52 -0.85 -18.16 -21.53
CA VAL A 52 -2.02 -18.74 -22.20
C VAL A 52 -1.80 -18.82 -23.72
N ALA A 53 -1.30 -17.76 -24.35
CA ALA A 53 -1.01 -17.73 -25.78
C ALA A 53 0.01 -18.80 -26.19
N LEU A 54 1.03 -19.01 -25.36
CA LEU A 54 2.10 -20.00 -25.60
C LEU A 54 1.71 -21.45 -25.21
N SER A 55 0.55 -21.65 -24.59
CA SER A 55 0.05 -22.96 -24.15
C SER A 55 -0.92 -23.62 -25.14
N ASN A 56 -1.32 -22.94 -26.22
CA ASN A 56 -2.23 -23.47 -27.24
C ASN A 56 -1.48 -23.92 -28.51
N GLY A 57 -1.94 -24.97 -29.19
CA GLY A 57 -1.39 -25.40 -30.49
C GLY A 57 0.02 -26.00 -30.42
N ASP A 58 0.80 -25.97 -31.51
CA ASP A 58 2.21 -26.45 -31.57
C ASP A 58 3.20 -25.43 -30.97
N HIS A 59 2.80 -24.77 -29.87
CA HIS A 59 3.60 -23.72 -29.26
C HIS A 59 4.43 -24.22 -28.08
N VAL A 60 5.34 -23.34 -27.67
CA VAL A 60 6.39 -23.48 -26.65
C VAL A 60 5.94 -24.29 -25.40
N PHE A 61 4.74 -24.08 -24.87
CA PHE A 61 4.31 -24.81 -23.67
C PHE A 61 3.44 -26.04 -23.95
N ALA A 62 2.98 -26.24 -25.19
CA ALA A 62 2.17 -27.40 -25.56
C ALA A 62 3.00 -28.68 -25.74
N ASP A 63 4.25 -28.54 -26.20
CA ASP A 63 5.18 -29.66 -26.45
C ASP A 63 6.06 -30.04 -25.26
N LEU A 64 5.77 -29.52 -24.06
CA LEU A 64 6.54 -29.80 -22.85
C LEU A 64 6.45 -31.28 -22.44
N HIS A 65 7.49 -32.05 -22.78
CA HIS A 65 7.66 -33.44 -22.37
C HIS A 65 8.53 -33.53 -21.12
N GLY A 66 8.01 -34.17 -20.07
CA GLY A 66 8.75 -34.43 -18.83
C GLY A 66 8.16 -33.77 -17.59
N TRP A 67 8.21 -34.50 -16.48
CA TRP A 67 7.65 -34.07 -15.20
C TRP A 67 8.33 -32.81 -14.64
N SER A 68 9.64 -32.65 -14.88
CA SER A 68 10.44 -31.51 -14.43
C SER A 68 10.00 -30.20 -15.06
N ALA A 69 9.91 -30.14 -16.39
CA ALA A 69 9.53 -28.92 -17.12
C ALA A 69 8.08 -28.51 -16.80
N ARG A 70 7.16 -29.48 -16.68
CA ARG A 70 5.77 -29.22 -16.28
C ARG A 70 5.67 -28.69 -14.84
N SER A 71 6.46 -29.23 -13.92
CA SER A 71 6.49 -28.77 -12.52
C SER A 71 7.03 -27.34 -12.40
N LEU A 72 8.04 -26.98 -13.20
CA LEU A 72 8.56 -25.61 -13.27
C LEU A 72 7.51 -24.62 -13.77
N LEU A 73 6.78 -24.98 -14.84
CA LEU A 73 5.74 -24.12 -15.41
C LEU A 73 4.62 -23.86 -14.39
N TRP A 74 4.08 -24.92 -13.76
CA TRP A 74 3.04 -24.78 -12.74
C TRP A 74 3.51 -23.98 -11.54
N SER A 75 4.74 -24.19 -11.08
CA SER A 75 5.32 -23.39 -9.99
C SER A 75 5.42 -21.92 -10.38
N GLY A 76 5.83 -21.63 -11.62
CA GLY A 76 5.88 -20.28 -12.17
C GLY A 76 4.50 -19.59 -12.20
N ILE A 77 3.48 -20.30 -12.68
CA ILE A 77 2.09 -19.82 -12.71
C ILE A 77 1.57 -19.51 -11.30
N VAL A 78 1.79 -20.41 -10.34
CA VAL A 78 1.36 -20.20 -8.94
C VAL A 78 2.03 -18.96 -8.35
N LEU A 79 3.31 -18.75 -8.62
CA LEU A 79 4.03 -17.56 -8.14
C LEU A 79 3.54 -16.26 -8.80
N ILE A 80 3.24 -16.28 -10.11
CA ILE A 80 2.66 -15.13 -10.81
C ILE A 80 1.30 -14.81 -10.21
N ILE A 81 0.38 -15.77 -10.07
CA ILE A 81 -0.92 -15.55 -9.44
C ILE A 81 -0.75 -15.01 -8.00
N GLY A 82 0.20 -15.57 -7.24
CA GLY A 82 0.53 -15.08 -5.90
C GLY A 82 1.01 -13.63 -5.87
N SER A 83 1.78 -13.19 -6.88
CA SER A 83 2.17 -11.79 -7.05
C SER A 83 0.95 -10.88 -7.18
N GLY A 84 0.01 -11.24 -8.07
CA GLY A 84 -1.21 -10.47 -8.28
C GLY A 84 -2.03 -10.32 -7.01
N LEU A 85 -2.11 -11.37 -6.19
CA LEU A 85 -2.77 -11.30 -4.88
C LEU A 85 -2.08 -10.32 -3.93
N PHE A 86 -0.75 -10.32 -3.86
CA PHE A 86 -0.01 -9.35 -3.05
C PHE A 86 -0.21 -7.91 -3.56
N ALA A 87 -0.18 -7.69 -4.87
CA ALA A 87 -0.47 -6.39 -5.47
C ALA A 87 -1.91 -5.92 -5.16
N MET A 88 -2.88 -6.84 -5.20
CA MET A 88 -4.27 -6.55 -4.86
C MET A 88 -4.40 -6.11 -3.38
N LEU A 89 -3.69 -6.75 -2.45
CA LEU A 89 -3.70 -6.38 -1.03
C LEU A 89 -3.18 -4.96 -0.76
N VAL A 90 -2.37 -4.37 -1.64
CA VAL A 90 -1.91 -2.98 -1.54
C VAL A 90 -3.07 -2.01 -1.80
N VAL A 91 -3.90 -2.30 -2.81
CA VAL A 91 -4.98 -1.42 -3.26
C VAL A 91 -6.29 -1.63 -2.49
N VAL A 92 -6.43 -2.72 -1.74
CA VAL A 92 -7.62 -2.97 -0.91
C VAL A 92 -7.80 -1.81 0.09
N PRO A 93 -8.98 -1.15 0.10
CA PRO A 93 -9.23 -0.02 0.96
C PRO A 93 -9.30 -0.47 2.43
N ARG A 94 -8.34 -0.02 3.23
CA ARG A 94 -8.33 -0.27 4.68
C ARG A 94 -9.25 0.74 5.38
N LEU A 95 -10.56 0.46 5.41
CA LEU A 95 -11.49 1.20 6.26
C LEU A 95 -11.34 0.71 7.71
N ARG A 96 -10.88 1.60 8.60
CA ARG A 96 -10.90 1.37 10.05
C ARG A 96 -12.36 1.45 10.55
N ALA A 97 -13.21 0.48 10.23
CA ALA A 97 -14.63 0.58 10.60
C ALA A 97 -14.89 0.44 12.12
N ARG A 98 -14.05 -0.31 12.83
CA ARG A 98 -14.41 -0.86 14.16
C ARG A 98 -14.01 -0.03 15.38
N LYS A 99 -13.17 1.00 15.24
CA LYS A 99 -12.71 1.85 16.37
C LYS A 99 -12.93 3.36 16.14
N VAL A 100 -13.49 3.73 15.00
CA VAL A 100 -13.63 5.13 14.57
C VAL A 100 -14.64 5.87 15.44
N GLU A 101 -15.74 5.25 15.87
CA GLU A 101 -16.72 5.94 16.73
C GLU A 101 -16.17 6.25 18.13
N ALA A 102 -15.43 5.32 18.74
CA ALA A 102 -14.86 5.51 20.08
C ALA A 102 -13.69 6.52 20.10
N GLU A 103 -13.00 6.71 18.98
CA GLU A 103 -11.85 7.62 18.85
C GLU A 103 -12.22 8.98 18.21
N ALA A 104 -13.43 9.13 17.66
CA ALA A 104 -13.90 10.34 16.94
C ALA A 104 -13.97 11.61 17.80
N ALA A 105 -14.16 11.45 19.13
CA ALA A 105 -14.22 12.58 20.05
C ALA A 105 -12.91 13.38 20.10
N SER A 106 -11.76 12.72 19.88
CA SER A 106 -10.42 13.30 20.01
C SER A 106 -9.59 13.28 18.73
N ASN A 107 -10.12 12.79 17.61
CA ASN A 107 -9.39 12.70 16.35
C ASN A 107 -10.25 13.22 15.19
N PHE A 108 -9.90 14.37 14.63
CA PHE A 108 -10.67 15.01 13.56
C PHE A 108 -9.90 15.16 12.23
N ILE A 109 -8.66 14.69 12.15
CA ILE A 109 -7.84 14.81 10.92
C ILE A 109 -8.12 13.65 9.93
N TYR A 110 -8.65 12.53 10.40
CA TYR A 110 -9.03 11.40 9.54
C TYR A 110 -10.45 11.57 8.99
N PHE A 111 -10.61 11.37 7.67
CA PHE A 111 -11.89 11.57 6.95
C PHE A 111 -13.07 10.76 7.52
N GLY A 112 -12.80 9.56 8.06
CA GLY A 112 -13.83 8.72 8.67
C GLY A 112 -14.42 9.33 9.95
N HIS A 113 -13.65 10.11 10.70
CA HIS A 113 -14.14 10.85 11.85
C HIS A 113 -14.85 12.15 11.43
N LEU A 114 -14.33 12.85 10.41
CA LEU A 114 -14.94 14.08 9.87
C LEU A 114 -16.35 13.86 9.31
N LYS A 115 -16.60 12.72 8.66
CA LYS A 115 -17.92 12.39 8.10
C LYS A 115 -19.06 12.46 9.13
N HIS A 116 -18.77 12.22 10.41
CA HIS A 116 -19.78 12.14 11.47
C HIS A 116 -19.92 13.43 12.29
N ARG A 117 -19.17 14.48 11.96
CA ARG A 117 -19.16 15.76 12.70
C ARG A 117 -20.03 16.81 12.02
N GLN A 118 -20.73 17.61 12.83
CA GLN A 118 -21.36 18.84 12.35
C GLN A 118 -20.33 19.97 12.24
N ALA A 119 -20.57 20.95 11.36
CA ALA A 119 -19.62 22.02 11.07
C ALA A 119 -19.25 22.85 12.31
N ASP A 120 -20.23 23.14 13.18
CA ASP A 120 -20.03 23.94 14.38
C ASP A 120 -19.21 23.20 15.44
N GLU A 121 -19.43 21.89 15.59
CA GLU A 121 -18.63 21.04 16.48
C GLU A 121 -17.17 20.95 16.03
N LEU A 122 -16.94 20.87 14.71
CA LEU A 122 -15.59 20.85 14.15
C LEU A 122 -14.88 22.19 14.37
N ALA A 123 -15.57 23.31 14.15
CA ALA A 123 -15.01 24.63 14.36
C ALA A 123 -14.59 24.86 15.82
N ASN A 124 -15.38 24.36 16.78
CA ASN A 124 -15.05 24.43 18.19
C ASN A 124 -13.87 23.49 18.53
N ALA A 125 -13.89 22.25 18.04
CA ALA A 125 -12.79 21.31 18.26
C ALA A 125 -11.45 21.83 17.71
N LEU A 126 -11.44 22.52 16.56
CA LEU A 126 -10.25 23.13 15.97
C LEU A 126 -9.70 24.30 16.80
N LYS A 127 -10.54 24.99 17.57
CA LYS A 127 -10.13 26.12 18.42
C LYS A 127 -9.64 25.65 19.79
N GLU A 128 -10.24 24.59 20.32
CA GLU A 128 -10.05 24.16 21.71
C GLU A 128 -9.03 23.02 21.87
N THR A 129 -8.73 22.28 20.80
CA THR A 129 -7.89 21.08 20.88
C THR A 129 -6.47 21.36 20.43
N ASP A 130 -5.49 20.96 21.25
CA ASP A 130 -4.11 20.82 20.79
C ASP A 130 -4.02 19.77 19.65
N ILE A 131 -3.64 20.24 18.47
CA ILE A 131 -3.61 19.44 17.25
C ILE A 131 -2.41 18.50 17.18
N LEU A 132 -1.32 18.79 17.90
CA LEU A 132 -0.06 18.08 17.77
C LEU A 132 -0.16 16.61 18.23
N PRO A 133 -0.80 16.26 19.37
CA PRO A 133 -1.03 14.88 19.76
C PRO A 133 -1.93 14.10 18.78
N VAL A 134 -2.93 14.77 18.22
CA VAL A 134 -3.87 14.17 17.25
C VAL A 134 -3.13 13.84 15.95
N LEU A 135 -2.36 14.80 15.44
CA LEU A 135 -1.57 14.65 14.23
C LEU A 135 -0.49 13.58 14.40
N SER A 136 0.20 13.55 15.55
CA SER A 136 1.21 12.55 15.87
C SER A 136 0.66 11.11 15.83
N LYS A 137 -0.52 10.86 16.43
CA LYS A 137 -1.19 9.55 16.36
C LYS A 137 -1.53 9.16 14.93
N GLN A 138 -1.96 10.13 14.12
CA GLN A 138 -2.26 9.91 12.71
C GLN A 138 -1.01 9.57 11.90
N LEU A 139 0.11 10.28 12.13
CA LEU A 139 1.39 9.99 11.47
C LEU A 139 1.86 8.56 11.71
N ILE A 140 1.80 8.09 12.96
CA ILE A 140 2.14 6.69 13.31
C ILE A 140 1.22 5.68 12.63
N THR A 141 -0.07 6.01 12.47
CA THR A 141 -1.01 5.13 11.79
C THR A 141 -0.74 5.09 10.28
N MET A 142 -0.53 6.26 9.66
CA MET A 142 -0.21 6.38 8.23
C MET A 142 1.13 5.70 7.91
N SER A 143 2.14 5.81 8.77
CA SER A 143 3.44 5.17 8.55
C SER A 143 3.35 3.64 8.57
N LYS A 144 2.57 3.05 9.47
CA LYS A 144 2.32 1.60 9.49
C LYS A 144 1.61 1.13 8.22
N ILE A 145 0.62 1.88 7.74
CA ILE A 145 -0.09 1.55 6.49
C ILE A 145 0.87 1.63 5.30
N ALA A 146 1.66 2.71 5.21
CA ALA A 146 2.64 2.89 4.15
C ALA A 146 3.68 1.76 4.16
N TRP A 147 4.17 1.36 5.33
CA TRP A 147 5.10 0.25 5.50
C TRP A 147 4.52 -1.07 5.00
N ASP A 148 3.32 -1.43 5.45
CA ASP A 148 2.65 -2.65 5.03
C ASP A 148 2.47 -2.67 3.51
N LYS A 149 1.99 -1.58 2.91
CA LYS A 149 1.83 -1.50 1.44
C LYS A 149 3.15 -1.72 0.71
N HIS A 150 4.24 -1.10 1.16
CA HIS A 150 5.57 -1.33 0.57
C HIS A 150 6.02 -2.78 0.70
N ARG A 151 5.73 -3.45 1.83
CA ARG A 151 6.05 -4.87 2.01
C ARG A 151 5.29 -5.76 1.05
N HIS A 152 3.99 -5.51 0.83
CA HIS A 152 3.19 -6.25 -0.15
C HIS A 152 3.68 -6.00 -1.59
N VAL A 153 4.03 -4.76 -1.95
CA VAL A 153 4.65 -4.44 -3.25
C VAL A 153 5.97 -5.20 -3.43
N GLN A 154 6.82 -5.23 -2.41
CA GLN A 154 8.08 -5.97 -2.47
C GLN A 154 7.85 -7.47 -2.71
N LEU A 155 6.91 -8.07 -1.97
CA LEU A 155 6.56 -9.49 -2.14
C LEU A 155 6.00 -9.77 -3.53
N SER A 156 5.13 -8.90 -4.06
CA SER A 156 4.59 -9.01 -5.42
C SER A 156 5.73 -9.02 -6.46
N PHE A 157 6.63 -8.05 -6.47
CA PHE A 157 7.72 -8.03 -7.45
C PHE A 157 8.67 -9.22 -7.35
N VAL A 158 9.01 -9.66 -6.12
CA VAL A 158 9.89 -10.82 -5.92
C VAL A 158 9.21 -12.10 -6.42
N THR A 159 7.95 -12.33 -6.03
CA THR A 159 7.20 -13.51 -6.47
C THR A 159 6.95 -13.51 -7.97
N PHE A 160 6.63 -12.36 -8.56
CA PHE A 160 6.49 -12.19 -10.01
C PHE A 160 7.78 -12.54 -10.75
N GLY A 161 8.91 -11.94 -10.33
CA GLY A 161 10.20 -12.17 -10.97
C GLY A 161 10.62 -13.64 -10.93
N LEU A 162 10.45 -14.30 -9.78
CA LEU A 162 10.68 -15.74 -9.65
C LEU A 162 9.72 -16.55 -10.53
N GLY A 163 8.44 -16.18 -10.56
CA GLY A 163 7.43 -16.88 -11.35
C GLY A 163 7.72 -16.83 -12.85
N VAL A 164 8.05 -15.65 -13.37
CA VAL A 164 8.47 -15.46 -14.77
C VAL A 164 9.75 -16.24 -15.08
N ALA A 165 10.74 -16.23 -14.18
CA ALA A 165 11.98 -16.98 -14.37
C ALA A 165 11.73 -18.49 -14.46
N LEU A 166 10.87 -19.06 -13.59
CA LEU A 166 10.50 -20.47 -13.65
C LEU A 166 9.74 -20.82 -14.92
N ALA A 167 8.78 -19.98 -15.34
CA ALA A 167 8.06 -20.18 -16.59
C ALA A 167 9.02 -20.15 -17.80
N PHE A 168 9.97 -19.21 -17.81
CA PHE A 168 11.00 -19.13 -18.86
C PHE A 168 11.90 -20.37 -18.89
N LEU A 169 12.42 -20.79 -17.74
CA LEU A 169 13.24 -22.01 -17.62
C LEU A 169 12.49 -23.26 -18.04
N SER A 170 11.18 -23.36 -17.75
CA SER A 170 10.36 -24.48 -18.23
C SER A 170 10.35 -24.56 -19.75
N GLY A 171 10.29 -23.41 -20.44
CA GLY A 171 10.31 -23.34 -21.89
C GLY A 171 11.69 -23.65 -22.51
N LEU A 172 12.77 -23.56 -21.73
CA LEU A 172 14.12 -23.94 -22.14
C LEU A 172 14.44 -25.41 -21.86
N ALA A 173 13.77 -26.02 -20.87
CA ALA A 173 13.94 -27.42 -20.48
C ALA A 173 13.15 -28.40 -21.39
N ARG A 174 12.80 -27.99 -22.61
CA ARG A 174 12.17 -28.84 -23.63
C ARG A 174 13.08 -29.97 -24.08
#